data_AF-A0A392Q2U1-F1
#
_entry.id   AF-A0A392Q2U1-F1
#
_cell.length_a   1.000
_cell.length_b   1.000
_cell.length_c   1.000
_cell.angle_alpha   90.00
_cell.angle_beta   90.00
_cell.angle_gamma   90.00
#
_symmetry.space_group_name_H-M   'P 1'
#
loop_
_entity.id
_entity.type
_entity.pdbx_description
1 polymer ?
#
loop_
_entity_poly.entity_id
_entity_poly.type
_entity_poly.pdbx_seq_one_letter_code
_entity_poly.pdbx_strand_id
1 'polypeptide(L)'
;VWARIWSVLANHFISAGSHQDEKIAMYAIDSLRQLGMKYLERAELANFTFQNDILKPFVVLMRNSQSESKRRLIVDCIVQLKLLLFADDKI
;
A
#
# COMPACT_ATOMS: atom_id res chain seq x y z
N VAL A 1 2.12 0.29 18.69
CA VAL A 1 0.68 -0.04 18.45
C VAL A 1 0.34 0.00 16.96
N TRP A 2 0.64 1.10 16.26
CA TRP A 2 0.40 1.27 14.82
C TRP A 2 0.88 0.11 13.93
N ALA A 3 2.09 -0.40 14.14
CA ALA A 3 2.60 -1.57 13.41
C ALA A 3 1.72 -2.83 13.54
N ARG A 4 1.11 -3.06 14.71
CA ARG A 4 0.19 -4.19 14.91
C ARG A 4 -1.13 -3.98 14.17
N ILE A 5 -1.67 -2.76 14.21
CA ILE A 5 -2.90 -2.40 13.47
C ILE A 5 -2.65 -2.54 11.97
N TRP A 6 -1.55 -1.96 11.49
CA TRP A 6 -1.14 -2.06 10.10
C TRP A 6 -1.01 -3.52 9.66
N SER A 7 -0.35 -4.38 10.44
CA SER A 7 -0.19 -5.79 10.11
C SER A 7 -1.53 -6.51 9.87
N VAL A 8 -2.54 -6.26 10.72
CA VAL A 8 -3.88 -6.85 10.54
C VAL A 8 -4.57 -6.33 9.28
N LEU A 9 -4.55 -5.01 9.07
CA LEU A 9 -5.17 -4.37 7.91
C LEU A 9 -4.49 -4.76 6.61
N ALA A 10 -3.16 -4.77 6.59
CA ALA A 10 -2.34 -5.20 5.46
C ALA A 10 -2.70 -6.61 5.01
N ASN A 11 -2.79 -7.56 5.95
CA ASN A 11 -3.17 -8.94 5.62
C ASN A 11 -4.58 -9.03 5.03
N HIS A 12 -5.53 -8.25 5.56
CA HIS A 12 -6.88 -8.17 5.01
C HIS A 12 -6.88 -7.65 3.57
N PHE A 13 -6.17 -6.54 3.30
CA PHE A 13 -6.08 -5.96 1.96
C PHE A 13 -5.31 -6.84 0.99
N ILE A 14 -4.30 -7.60 1.42
CA ILE A 14 -3.63 -8.60 0.57
C ILE A 14 -4.62 -9.67 0.13
N SER A 15 -5.43 -10.18 1.06
CA SER A 15 -6.47 -11.18 0.75
C SER A 15 -7.50 -10.62 -0.23
N ALA A 16 -8.04 -9.42 0.05
CA ALA A 16 -9.04 -8.79 -0.80
C ALA A 16 -8.48 -8.37 -2.17
N GLY A 17 -7.25 -7.87 -2.23
CA GLY A 17 -6.55 -7.49 -3.46
C GLY A 17 -6.16 -8.69 -4.34
N SER A 18 -6.16 -9.91 -3.77
CA SER A 18 -5.93 -11.16 -4.50
C SER A 18 -7.23 -11.80 -4.99
N HIS A 19 -8.39 -11.17 -4.79
CA HIS A 19 -9.68 -11.70 -5.19
C HIS A 19 -9.79 -11.93 -6.71
N GLN A 20 -10.58 -12.93 -7.11
CA GLN A 20 -10.77 -13.30 -8.52
C GLN A 20 -11.56 -12.24 -9.29
N ASP A 21 -12.58 -11.68 -8.65
CA ASP A 21 -13.27 -10.48 -9.15
C ASP A 21 -12.29 -9.30 -9.16
N GLU A 22 -12.01 -8.81 -10.37
CA GLU A 22 -11.04 -7.74 -10.60
C GLU A 22 -11.47 -6.41 -9.97
N LYS A 23 -12.77 -6.11 -9.92
CA LYS A 23 -13.26 -4.87 -9.30
C LYS A 23 -13.00 -4.90 -7.79
N ILE A 24 -13.32 -6.02 -7.13
CA ILE A 24 -13.05 -6.19 -5.69
C ILE A 24 -11.56 -6.03 -5.41
N ALA A 25 -10.72 -6.67 -6.21
CA ALA A 25 -9.28 -6.58 -6.08
C ALA A 25 -8.76 -5.14 -6.27
N MET A 26 -9.23 -4.43 -7.30
CA MET A 26 -8.84 -3.06 -7.57
C MET A 26 -9.27 -2.09 -6.46
N TYR A 27 -10.50 -2.23 -5.95
CA TYR A 27 -10.97 -1.41 -4.81
C TYR A 27 -10.14 -1.65 -3.55
N ALA A 28 -9.76 -2.90 -3.27
CA ALA A 28 -8.90 -3.22 -2.14
C ALA A 28 -7.49 -2.63 -2.29
N ILE A 29 -6.90 -2.72 -3.49
CA ILE A 29 -5.57 -2.15 -3.78
C ILE A 29 -5.59 -0.63 -3.59
N ASP A 30 -6.60 0.07 -4.11
CA ASP A 30 -6.69 1.52 -3.96
C ASP A 30 -6.97 1.94 -2.51
N SER A 31 -7.83 1.20 -1.80
CA SER A 31 -8.10 1.45 -0.37
C SER A 31 -6.83 1.28 0.48
N LEU A 32 -6.00 0.28 0.17
CA LEU A 32 -4.71 0.08 0.81
C LEU A 32 -3.75 1.24 0.54
N ARG A 33 -3.73 1.79 -0.68
CA ARG A 33 -2.95 3.00 -1.03
C ARG A 33 -3.40 4.19 -0.19
N GLN A 34 -4.71 4.48 -0.17
CA GLN A 34 -5.24 5.60 0.60
C GLN A 34 -4.92 5.48 2.09
N LEU A 35 -5.01 4.27 2.65
CA LEU A 35 -4.62 4.01 4.03
C LEU A 35 -3.12 4.24 4.25
N GLY A 36 -2.28 3.72 3.35
CA GLY A 36 -0.83 3.91 3.39
C GLY A 36 -0.44 5.39 3.39
N MET A 37 -1.06 6.20 2.53
CA MET A 37 -0.84 7.65 2.48
C MET A 37 -1.15 8.32 3.83
N LYS A 38 -2.32 8.04 4.41
CA LYS A 38 -2.73 8.60 5.73
C LYS A 38 -1.80 8.20 6.88
N TYR A 39 -1.14 7.05 6.76
CA TYR A 39 -0.17 6.59 7.75
C TYR A 39 1.19 7.27 7.56
N LEU A 40 1.60 7.53 6.31
CA LEU A 40 2.84 8.24 5.99
C LEU A 40 2.80 9.73 6.35
N GLU A 41 1.63 10.37 6.24
CA GLU A 41 1.40 11.77 6.67
C GLU A 41 1.62 11.99 8.18
N ARG A 42 1.70 10.92 8.98
CA ARG A 42 1.92 11.02 10.42
C ARG A 42 3.42 11.04 10.73
N ALA A 43 3.91 12.17 11.24
CA ALA A 43 5.32 12.34 11.61
C ALA A 43 5.85 11.24 12.56
N GLU A 44 5.02 10.73 13.48
CA GLU A 44 5.40 9.63 14.39
C GLU A 44 5.65 8.28 13.68
N LEU A 45 5.15 8.13 12.45
CA LEU A 45 5.21 6.93 11.61
C LEU A 45 6.11 7.10 10.39
N ALA A 46 6.67 8.29 10.17
CA ALA A 46 7.57 8.58 9.05
C ALA A 46 8.97 7.94 9.20
N ASN A 47 9.19 7.03 10.16
CA ASN A 47 10.46 6.31 10.27
C ASN A 47 10.63 5.27 9.14
N PHE A 48 11.87 5.05 8.71
CA PHE A 48 12.19 4.16 7.58
C PHE A 48 11.71 2.71 7.76
N THR A 49 11.63 2.22 9.00
CA THR A 49 11.16 0.86 9.29
C THR A 49 9.68 0.71 8.94
N PHE A 50 8.85 1.67 9.37
CA PHE A 50 7.43 1.63 9.12
C PHE A 50 7.06 2.00 7.68
N GLN A 51 7.82 2.88 7.04
CA GLN A 51 7.70 3.14 5.60
C GLN A 51 7.88 1.86 4.76
N ASN A 52 8.87 1.02 5.11
CA ASN A 52 9.07 -0.27 4.44
C ASN A 52 7.91 -1.22 4.70
N ASP A 53 7.36 -1.23 5.92
CA ASP A 53 6.18 -2.05 6.25
C ASP A 53 4.94 -1.66 5.44
N ILE A 54 4.79 -0.39 5.07
CA ILE A 54 3.70 0.08 4.20
C ILE A 54 3.81 -0.46 2.78
N LEU A 55 5.03 -0.65 2.27
CA LEU A 55 5.24 -1.11 0.90
C LEU A 55 5.11 -2.64 0.73
N LYS A 56 5.35 -3.41 1.81
CA LYS A 56 5.31 -4.89 1.76
C LYS A 56 4.03 -5.47 1.14
N PRO A 57 2.81 -4.99 1.48
CA PRO A 57 1.58 -5.53 0.90
C PRO A 57 1.47 -5.35 -0.61
N PHE A 58 1.94 -4.22 -1.15
CA PHE A 58 1.97 -3.96 -2.59
C PHE A 58 2.93 -4.91 -3.31
N VAL A 59 4.08 -5.22 -2.71
CA VAL A 59 5.02 -6.21 -3.25
C VAL A 59 4.39 -7.60 -3.33
N VAL A 60 3.66 -8.01 -2.29
CA VAL A 60 2.94 -9.31 -2.27
C VAL A 60 1.88 -9.34 -3.37
N LEU A 61 1.06 -8.30 -3.47
CA LEU A 61 0.01 -8.19 -4.49
C LEU A 61 0.59 -8.19 -5.91
N MET A 62 1.72 -7.50 -6.14
CA MET A 62 2.39 -7.45 -7.44
C MET A 62 2.88 -8.84 -7.87
N ARG A 63 3.44 -9.62 -6.94
CA ARG A 63 3.92 -10.99 -7.20
C ARG A 63 2.78 -11.97 -7.49
N ASN A 64 1.63 -11.79 -6.83
CA ASN A 64 0.50 -12.69 -6.97
C ASN A 64 -0.42 -12.35 -8.16
N SER A 65 -0.29 -11.14 -8.73
CA SER A 65 -1.20 -10.68 -9.78
C SER A 65 -0.77 -11.09 -11.20
N GLN A 66 -1.63 -11.85 -11.88
CA GLN A 66 -1.49 -12.17 -13.30
C GLN A 66 -2.14 -11.13 -14.23
N SER A 67 -3.08 -10.31 -13.72
CA SER A 67 -3.72 -9.23 -14.49
C SER A 67 -2.77 -8.05 -14.67
N GLU A 68 -2.63 -7.59 -15.92
CA GLU A 68 -1.88 -6.40 -16.27
C GLU A 68 -2.48 -5.13 -15.63
N SER A 69 -3.81 -4.99 -15.67
CA SER A 69 -4.52 -3.86 -15.08
C SER A 69 -4.24 -3.74 -13.58
N LYS A 70 -4.29 -4.86 -12.85
CA LYS A 70 -3.95 -4.89 -11.42
C LYS A 70 -2.48 -4.54 -11.18
N ARG A 71 -1.55 -5.08 -11.97
CA ARG A 71 -0.12 -4.75 -11.85
C ARG A 71 0.15 -3.27 -12.10
N ARG A 72 -0.48 -2.68 -13.11
CA ARG A 72 -0.36 -1.25 -13.43
C ARG A 72 -0.85 -0.38 -12.28
N LEU A 73 -2.03 -0.69 -11.74
CA LEU A 73 -2.57 0.00 -10.58
C LEU A 73 -1.62 -0.07 -9.37
N ILE A 74 -1.02 -1.25 -9.10
CA ILE A 74 -0.08 -1.42 -8.00
C ILE A 74 1.17 -0.54 -8.18
N VAL A 75 1.72 -0.49 -9.40
CA VAL A 75 2.86 0.39 -9.72
C VAL A 75 2.50 1.85 -9.49
N ASP A 76 1.34 2.29 -9.98
CA ASP A 76 0.86 3.67 -9.79
C ASP A 76 0.71 4.00 -8.30
N CYS A 77 0.21 3.07 -7.49
CA CYS A 77 0.11 3.23 -6.04
C CYS A 77 1.48 3.43 -5.38
N ILE A 78 2.47 2.62 -5.74
CA ILE A 78 3.83 2.70 -5.18
C ILE A 78 4.49 4.02 -5.54
N VAL A 79 4.35 4.47 -6.80
CA VAL A 79 4.90 5.75 -7.26
C VAL A 79 4.30 6.90 -6.46
N GLN A 80 2.98 6.90 -6.26
CA GLN A 80 2.30 7.94 -5.48
C GLN A 80 2.73 7.96 -4.01
N LEU A 81 2.88 6.79 -3.38
CA LEU A 81 3.38 6.69 -2.00
C LEU A 81 4.82 7.21 -1.89
N LYS A 82 5.67 6.93 -2.88
CA LYS A 82 7.05 7.44 -2.91
C LYS A 82 7.11 8.95 -3.13
N LEU A 83 6.27 9.51 -3.99
CA LEU A 83 6.21 10.96 -4.20
C LEU A 83 5.88 11.71 -2.91
N LEU A 84 4.98 11.17 -2.08
CA LEU A 84 4.67 11.76 -0.78
C LEU A 84 5.90 11.76 0.16
N LEU A 85 6.63 10.65 0.21
CA LEU A 85 7.86 10.53 1.01
C LEU A 85 8.92 11.57 0.63
N PHE A 86 9.10 11.85 -0.67
CA PHE A 86 10.08 12.82 -1.15
C PHE A 86 9.60 14.28 -1.06
N ALA A 87 8.29 14.51 -0.93
CA ALA A 87 7.73 15.85 -0.78
C ALA A 87 7.95 16.40 0.64
N ASP A 88 7.92 15.54 1.66
CA ASP A 88 8.17 15.92 3.07
C ASP A 88 9.66 16.19 3.37
N ASP A 89 10.61 15.61 2.62
CA ASP A 89 12.06 15.87 2.78
C ASP A 89 12.49 17.30 2.34
N LYS A 90 11.56 18.13 1.83
CA LYS A 90 11.83 19.50 1.34
C LYS A 90 11.36 20.63 2.26
N ILE A 91 10.95 20.35 3.50
CA ILE A 91 10.52 21.37 4.47
C ILE A 91 11.47 21.43 5.66
#